data_AF-A0A7Z0WNW5-F1
#
_entry.id   AF-A0A7Z0WNW5-F1
#
_cell.length_a   1.000
_cell.length_b   1.000
_cell.length_c   1.000
_cell.angle_alpha   90.00
_cell.angle_beta   90.00
_cell.angle_gamma   90.00
#
_symmetry.space_group_name_H-M   'P 1'
#
loop_
_entity.id
_entity.type
_entity.pdbx_description
1 polymer ?
#
loop_
_entity_poly.entity_id
_entity_poly.type
_entity_poly.pdbx_seq_one_letter_code
_entity_poly.pdbx_strand_id
1 'polypeptide(L)'
;MGALRQGVALMAALVGTAGLLIVPTTSAAAGTSEPDRMRAQLPLVEAADVVSAEVRRGPAGGFAGISLAEDHVELWWKGALPARVAAAVERAGDVAEVQVEPARHSEAELRAAAARLEAAGDPAVHAIKLPADGSGLVLGTTAPVAASAAASVAGVPVRTVVEEPLAPVSRQNDAPPWKGGATIVLGNAACTSGFAVRNGANQRFLLTAGHCGNPGVRVTDPTGEFIGNAGAKHADHDIMLIPTGNVVNRQYVGGGDSNTTEIVRGWGDVYVGEYLCQSGVTSARETGNPVCNIKVLFFYADREDLVEGEQMNGQQAARPGDSGGPVYGPAAGGGVIAKGTVTRVAGARIGFQDFRTADRDFGVYIPL
;
A
#
# COMPACT_ATOMS: atom_id res chain seq x y z
N MET A 1 -52.58 -0.90 -67.86
CA MET A 1 -52.16 0.36 -68.52
C MET A 1 -53.33 1.33 -68.38
N GLY A 2 -53.37 2.35 -67.54
CA GLY A 2 -52.39 3.08 -66.75
C GLY A 2 -52.89 4.51 -66.75
N ALA A 3 -53.55 4.97 -65.69
CA ALA A 3 -53.91 6.38 -65.53
C ALA A 3 -53.94 6.75 -64.05
N LEU A 4 -52.98 7.60 -63.70
CA LEU A 4 -52.68 8.21 -62.42
C LEU A 4 -53.62 9.41 -62.16
N ARG A 5 -54.01 9.63 -60.90
CA ARG A 5 -53.86 10.88 -60.09
C ARG A 5 -54.90 10.91 -58.97
N GLN A 6 -54.44 10.70 -57.73
CA GLN A 6 -54.11 11.71 -56.71
C GLN A 6 -55.33 12.18 -55.91
N GLY A 7 -55.38 11.75 -54.64
CA GLY A 7 -56.23 12.32 -53.60
C GLY A 7 -55.38 12.51 -52.33
N VAL A 8 -55.25 13.77 -51.91
CA VAL A 8 -54.58 14.20 -50.67
C VAL A 8 -55.52 13.91 -49.49
N ALA A 9 -55.01 13.34 -48.40
CA ALA A 9 -55.74 13.20 -47.14
C ALA A 9 -54.90 13.70 -45.95
N LEU A 10 -55.51 14.63 -45.20
CA LEU A 10 -55.04 15.19 -43.94
C LEU A 10 -54.79 14.10 -42.89
N MET A 11 -53.64 14.13 -42.21
CA MET A 11 -53.41 13.41 -40.96
C MET A 11 -53.74 14.31 -39.75
N ALA A 12 -54.60 13.83 -38.87
CA ALA A 12 -54.86 14.38 -37.55
C ALA A 12 -53.86 13.82 -36.52
N ALA A 13 -53.30 14.69 -35.67
CA ALA A 13 -52.38 14.33 -34.61
C ALA A 13 -53.14 13.85 -33.35
N LEU A 14 -52.80 12.66 -32.86
CA LEU A 14 -53.21 12.14 -31.55
C LEU A 14 -52.08 12.34 -30.55
N VAL A 15 -52.38 13.04 -29.45
CA VAL A 15 -51.50 13.20 -28.28
C VAL A 15 -51.73 12.00 -27.35
N GLY A 16 -50.72 11.13 -27.21
CA GLY A 16 -50.71 10.00 -26.28
C GLY A 16 -49.97 10.34 -24.99
N THR A 17 -50.66 10.23 -23.86
CA THR A 17 -50.14 10.39 -22.49
C THR A 17 -49.19 9.24 -22.12
N ALA A 18 -47.95 9.56 -21.77
CA ALA A 18 -46.98 8.59 -21.24
C ALA A 18 -47.25 8.29 -19.76
N GLY A 19 -47.65 7.06 -19.45
CA GLY A 19 -47.75 6.55 -18.09
C GLY A 19 -46.36 6.22 -17.53
N LEU A 20 -45.99 6.87 -16.43
CA LEU A 20 -44.73 6.63 -15.72
C LEU A 20 -44.86 5.33 -14.90
N LEU A 21 -44.20 4.26 -15.35
CA LEU A 21 -44.03 3.03 -14.57
C LEU A 21 -42.97 3.27 -13.50
N ILE A 22 -43.39 3.46 -12.24
CA ILE A 22 -42.49 3.51 -11.09
C ILE A 22 -42.11 2.08 -10.75
N VAL A 23 -40.90 1.68 -11.14
CA VAL A 23 -40.28 0.43 -10.66
C VAL A 23 -39.83 0.69 -9.21
N PRO A 24 -40.23 -0.13 -8.21
CA PRO A 24 -39.70 0.02 -6.87
C PRO A 24 -38.22 -0.34 -6.91
N THR A 25 -37.36 0.65 -6.70
CA THR A 25 -35.94 0.41 -6.43
C THR A 25 -35.86 -0.30 -5.08
N THR A 26 -35.52 -1.58 -5.11
CA THR A 26 -35.02 -2.29 -3.93
C THR A 26 -33.81 -1.52 -3.41
N SER A 27 -34.01 -0.81 -2.30
CA SER A 27 -32.91 -0.22 -1.54
C SER A 27 -31.98 -1.36 -1.14
N ALA A 28 -30.83 -1.46 -1.80
CA ALA A 28 -29.73 -2.23 -1.27
C ALA A 28 -29.48 -1.72 0.16
N ALA A 29 -29.52 -2.61 1.15
CA ALA A 29 -29.17 -2.26 2.52
C ALA A 29 -27.78 -1.63 2.48
N ALA A 30 -27.69 -0.35 2.84
CA ALA A 30 -26.43 0.36 2.94
C ALA A 30 -25.63 -0.30 4.06
N GLY A 31 -24.68 -1.17 3.69
CA GLY A 31 -23.66 -1.63 4.61
C GLY A 31 -22.94 -0.41 5.17
N THR A 32 -22.74 -0.37 6.50
CA THR A 32 -21.92 0.65 7.15
C THR A 32 -20.57 0.75 6.46
N SER A 33 -20.16 1.97 6.09
CA SER A 33 -18.85 2.19 5.49
C SER A 33 -17.75 1.82 6.47
N GLU A 34 -16.56 1.47 5.99
CA GLU A 34 -15.43 1.10 6.85
C GLU A 34 -15.11 2.18 7.89
N PRO A 35 -15.11 3.49 7.57
CA PRO A 35 -14.99 4.55 8.57
C PRO A 35 -16.10 4.56 9.62
N ASP A 36 -17.34 4.22 9.24
CA ASP A 36 -18.46 4.17 10.19
C ASP A 36 -18.31 2.99 11.15
N ARG A 37 -17.82 1.84 10.67
CA ARG A 37 -17.51 0.67 11.52
C ARG A 37 -16.43 1.00 12.54
N MET A 38 -15.35 1.67 12.13
CA MET A 38 -14.29 2.09 13.04
C MET A 38 -14.80 3.09 14.08
N ARG A 39 -15.63 4.06 13.67
CA ARG A 39 -16.22 5.03 14.61
C ARG A 39 -17.18 4.36 15.60
N ALA A 40 -17.93 3.36 15.16
CA ALA A 40 -18.85 2.61 16.03
C ALA A 40 -18.12 1.88 17.17
N GLN A 41 -16.85 1.54 17.01
CA GLN A 41 -16.05 0.88 18.05
C GLN A 41 -15.49 1.84 19.12
N LEU A 42 -15.54 3.17 18.92
CA LEU A 42 -14.93 4.13 19.84
C LEU A 42 -15.36 3.95 21.31
N PRO A 43 -16.66 3.78 21.63
CA PRO A 43 -17.08 3.52 23.02
C PRO A 43 -16.53 2.20 23.58
N LEU A 44 -16.46 1.14 22.75
CA LEU A 44 -15.91 -0.15 23.17
C LEU A 44 -14.42 -0.04 23.47
N VAL A 45 -13.67 0.70 22.64
CA VAL A 45 -12.24 0.97 22.84
C VAL A 45 -12.01 1.76 24.14
N GLU A 46 -12.81 2.79 24.39
CA GLU A 46 -12.72 3.58 25.63
C GLU A 46 -12.97 2.73 26.88
N ALA A 47 -14.02 1.89 26.87
CA ALA A 47 -14.29 0.94 27.95
C ALA A 47 -13.15 -0.07 28.14
N ALA A 48 -12.64 -0.64 27.06
CA ALA A 48 -11.50 -1.56 27.08
C ALA A 48 -10.22 -0.91 27.63
N ASP A 49 -9.98 0.38 27.34
CA ASP A 49 -8.83 1.13 27.84
C ASP A 49 -8.90 1.35 29.36
N VAL A 50 -10.09 1.61 29.91
CA VAL A 50 -10.32 1.73 31.36
C VAL A 50 -9.93 0.43 32.07
N VAL A 51 -10.40 -0.72 31.58
CA VAL A 51 -10.08 -2.04 32.14
C VAL A 51 -8.59 -2.36 31.95
N SER A 52 -8.05 -2.15 30.75
CA SER A 52 -6.64 -2.42 30.43
C SER A 52 -5.68 -1.63 31.31
N ALA A 53 -5.99 -0.36 31.58
CA ALA A 53 -5.18 0.47 32.46
C ALA A 53 -5.09 -0.10 33.88
N GLU A 54 -6.17 -0.67 34.40
CA GLU A 54 -6.20 -1.27 35.74
C GLU A 54 -5.49 -2.64 35.79
N VAL A 55 -5.63 -3.45 34.74
CA VAL A 55 -4.88 -4.71 34.60
C VAL A 55 -3.38 -4.45 34.65
N ARG A 56 -2.89 -3.43 33.92
CA ARG A 56 -1.46 -3.07 33.86
C ARG A 56 -0.87 -2.56 35.18
N ARG A 57 -1.69 -2.05 36.10
CA ARG A 57 -1.23 -1.49 37.40
C ARG A 57 -0.90 -2.55 38.44
N GLY A 58 -1.37 -3.77 38.27
CA GLY A 58 -1.14 -4.85 39.23
C GLY A 58 -0.66 -6.13 38.56
N PRO A 59 -0.38 -7.18 39.35
CA PRO A 59 -0.06 -8.48 38.79
C PRO A 59 -1.24 -8.95 37.93
N ALA A 60 -0.99 -9.17 36.64
CA ALA A 60 -1.94 -9.61 35.62
C ALA A 60 -2.30 -11.11 35.77
N GLY A 61 -2.34 -11.64 37.00
CA GLY A 61 -2.22 -13.08 37.27
C GLY A 61 -3.25 -13.95 36.55
N GLY A 62 -4.52 -13.51 36.51
CA GLY A 62 -5.58 -14.19 35.77
C GLY A 62 -5.89 -13.60 34.40
N PHE A 63 -5.32 -12.46 34.03
CA PHE A 63 -5.64 -11.81 32.77
C PHE A 63 -5.27 -12.68 31.57
N ALA A 64 -6.19 -12.94 30.65
CA ALA A 64 -5.93 -13.66 29.41
C ALA A 64 -5.90 -12.73 28.19
N GLY A 65 -6.84 -11.78 28.14
CA GLY A 65 -6.93 -10.81 27.05
C GLY A 65 -8.21 -9.99 27.11
N ILE A 66 -8.31 -9.01 26.21
CA ILE A 66 -9.54 -8.25 25.95
C ILE A 66 -9.83 -8.33 24.45
N SER A 67 -11.08 -8.63 24.08
CA SER A 67 -11.60 -8.57 22.72
C SER A 67 -12.76 -7.59 22.64
N LEU A 68 -12.99 -7.04 21.44
CA LEU A 68 -14.17 -6.24 21.14
C LEU A 68 -15.11 -7.12 20.33
N ALA A 69 -16.27 -7.43 20.89
CA ALA A 69 -17.37 -8.03 20.14
C ALA A 69 -18.06 -6.94 19.28
N GLU A 70 -19.17 -7.30 18.64
CA GLU A 70 -19.92 -6.34 17.81
C GLU A 70 -20.49 -5.16 18.63
N ASP A 71 -20.93 -5.43 19.86
CA ASP A 71 -21.66 -4.48 20.71
C ASP A 71 -21.15 -4.38 22.16
N HIS A 72 -20.15 -5.16 22.56
CA HIS A 72 -19.60 -5.16 23.92
C HIS A 72 -18.09 -5.46 23.96
N VAL A 73 -17.49 -5.29 25.13
CA VAL A 73 -16.10 -5.67 25.44
C VAL A 73 -16.10 -7.00 26.18
N GLU A 74 -15.26 -7.95 25.75
CA GLU A 74 -15.03 -9.21 26.46
C GLU A 74 -13.71 -9.13 27.22
N LEU A 75 -13.75 -9.22 28.55
CA LEU A 75 -12.59 -9.38 29.43
C LEU A 75 -12.41 -10.86 29.76
N TRP A 76 -11.38 -11.49 29.22
CA TRP A 76 -11.08 -12.90 29.47
C TRP A 76 -10.18 -13.06 30.69
N TRP A 77 -10.66 -13.79 31.71
CA TRP A 77 -9.98 -13.93 33.00
C TRP A 77 -9.98 -15.36 33.53
N LYS A 78 -8.81 -15.83 33.93
CA LYS A 78 -8.58 -17.10 34.62
C LYS A 78 -8.73 -16.93 36.12
N GLY A 79 -9.65 -17.67 36.71
CA GLY A 79 -9.88 -17.70 38.15
C GLY A 79 -10.68 -16.50 38.66
N ALA A 80 -10.50 -16.14 39.93
CA ALA A 80 -11.27 -15.06 40.55
C ALA A 80 -10.83 -13.68 40.02
N LEU A 81 -11.81 -12.85 39.63
CA LEU A 81 -11.58 -11.47 39.22
C LEU A 81 -11.20 -10.62 40.45
N PRO A 82 -10.04 -9.94 40.47
CA PRO A 82 -9.66 -9.08 41.58
C PRO A 82 -10.61 -7.89 41.72
N ALA A 83 -10.91 -7.49 42.96
CA ALA A 83 -11.82 -6.38 43.26
C ALA A 83 -11.47 -5.07 42.52
N ARG A 84 -10.17 -4.78 42.36
CA ARG A 84 -9.71 -3.60 41.60
C ARG A 84 -10.14 -3.64 40.13
N VAL A 85 -10.09 -4.83 39.51
CA VAL A 85 -10.45 -5.03 38.11
C VAL A 85 -11.97 -5.05 37.98
N ALA A 86 -12.69 -5.66 38.93
CA ALA A 86 -14.15 -5.58 38.99
C ALA A 86 -14.64 -4.13 39.05
N ALA A 87 -14.04 -3.28 39.89
CA ALA A 87 -14.36 -1.86 39.94
C ALA A 87 -13.98 -1.09 38.66
N ALA A 88 -13.03 -1.57 37.86
CA ALA A 88 -12.73 -1.01 36.55
C ALA A 88 -13.74 -1.44 35.49
N VAL A 89 -14.19 -2.70 35.54
CA VAL A 89 -15.29 -3.22 34.70
C VAL A 89 -16.57 -2.43 34.94
N GLU A 90 -16.93 -2.17 36.21
CA GLU A 90 -18.10 -1.36 36.56
C GLU A 90 -18.01 0.06 35.98
N ARG A 91 -16.87 0.75 36.16
CA ARG A 91 -16.66 2.09 35.58
C ARG A 91 -16.66 2.10 34.05
N ALA A 92 -16.13 1.05 33.43
CA ALA A 92 -16.15 0.91 31.97
C ALA A 92 -17.58 0.69 31.45
N GLY A 93 -18.43 0.04 32.26
CA GLY A 93 -19.86 -0.16 32.02
C GLY A 93 -20.67 1.13 31.80
N ASP A 94 -20.18 2.27 32.29
CA ASP A 94 -20.79 3.58 32.03
C ASP A 94 -20.64 4.04 30.56
N VAL A 95 -19.69 3.46 29.82
CA VAL A 95 -19.38 3.79 28.42
C VAL A 95 -19.87 2.70 27.47
N ALA A 96 -19.58 1.44 27.78
CA ALA A 96 -20.03 0.28 27.02
C ALA A 96 -20.10 -0.96 27.90
N GLU A 97 -20.93 -1.93 27.50
CA GLU A 97 -21.02 -3.20 28.22
C GLU A 97 -19.68 -3.93 28.23
N VAL A 98 -19.28 -4.43 29.41
CA VAL A 98 -18.08 -5.25 29.60
C VAL A 98 -18.50 -6.58 30.21
N GLN A 99 -18.36 -7.65 29.43
CA GLN A 99 -18.61 -9.02 29.86
C GLN A 99 -17.31 -9.66 30.34
N VAL A 100 -17.34 -10.29 31.51
CA VAL A 100 -16.18 -10.98 32.07
C VAL A 100 -16.33 -12.47 31.77
N GLU A 101 -15.49 -12.96 30.88
CA GLU A 101 -15.53 -14.33 30.38
C GLU A 101 -14.43 -15.20 31.01
N PRO A 102 -14.71 -16.48 31.30
CA PRO A 102 -13.73 -17.38 31.90
C PRO A 102 -12.66 -17.79 30.88
N ALA A 103 -11.39 -17.63 31.25
CA ALA A 103 -10.24 -18.11 30.47
C ALA A 103 -9.62 -19.37 31.07
N ARG A 104 -9.15 -20.29 30.21
CA ARG A 104 -8.44 -21.50 30.65
C ARG A 104 -6.98 -21.20 31.03
N HIS A 105 -6.34 -20.31 30.29
CA HIS A 105 -4.97 -19.90 30.48
C HIS A 105 -4.88 -18.39 30.61
N SER A 106 -4.00 -17.90 31.49
CA SER A 106 -3.67 -16.46 31.52
C SER A 106 -2.64 -16.13 30.43
N GLU A 107 -2.56 -14.86 30.05
CA GLU A 107 -1.58 -14.34 29.10
C GLU A 107 -0.16 -14.68 29.54
N ALA A 108 0.12 -14.61 30.84
CA ALA A 108 1.41 -14.99 31.41
C ALA A 108 1.75 -16.48 31.17
N GLU A 109 0.77 -17.37 31.34
CA GLU A 109 0.95 -18.81 31.05
C GLU A 109 1.16 -19.07 29.56
N LEU A 110 0.40 -18.38 28.70
CA LEU A 110 0.52 -18.50 27.25
C LEU A 110 1.87 -17.96 26.75
N ARG A 111 2.37 -16.85 27.30
CA ARG A 111 3.71 -16.33 26.98
C ARG A 111 4.81 -17.28 27.42
N ALA A 112 4.67 -17.90 28.59
CA ALA A 112 5.61 -18.93 29.03
C ALA A 112 5.59 -20.17 28.13
N ALA A 113 4.40 -20.57 27.66
CA ALA A 113 4.26 -21.67 26.69
C ALA A 113 4.85 -21.31 25.32
N ALA A 114 4.64 -20.08 24.83
CA ALA A 114 5.23 -19.59 23.60
C ALA A 114 6.76 -19.62 23.65
N ALA A 115 7.37 -19.19 24.76
CA ALA A 115 8.81 -19.24 24.95
C ALA A 115 9.39 -20.67 24.88
N ARG A 116 8.65 -21.69 25.33
CA ARG A 116 9.07 -23.10 25.19
C ARG A 116 9.09 -23.55 23.74
N LEU A 117 8.08 -23.16 22.96
CA LEU A 117 8.03 -23.47 21.53
C LEU A 117 9.13 -22.75 20.75
N GLU A 118 9.36 -21.47 21.06
CA GLU A 118 10.43 -20.69 20.46
C GLU A 118 11.81 -21.31 20.75
N ALA A 119 12.05 -21.76 21.99
CA ALA A 119 13.27 -22.48 22.35
C ALA A 119 13.42 -23.85 21.66
N ALA A 120 12.31 -24.51 21.30
CA ALA A 120 12.34 -25.78 20.57
C ALA A 120 12.70 -25.62 19.08
N GLY A 121 12.42 -24.45 18.50
CA GLY A 121 12.96 -24.04 17.19
C GLY A 121 12.53 -24.90 16.00
N ASP A 122 11.23 -25.02 15.73
CA ASP A 122 10.73 -25.67 14.51
C ASP A 122 10.86 -24.72 13.29
N PRO A 123 11.64 -25.07 12.25
CA PRO A 123 11.86 -24.19 11.09
C PRO A 123 10.61 -23.93 10.25
N ALA A 124 9.53 -24.71 10.39
CA ALA A 124 8.27 -24.48 9.69
C ALA A 124 7.37 -23.46 10.40
N VAL A 125 7.66 -23.11 11.65
CA VAL A 125 6.89 -22.15 12.45
C VAL A 125 7.49 -20.75 12.31
N HIS A 126 6.71 -19.79 11.80
CA HIS A 126 7.16 -18.40 11.61
C HIS A 126 6.46 -17.40 12.54
N ALA A 127 5.37 -17.81 13.21
CA ALA A 127 4.66 -16.97 14.17
C ALA A 127 4.05 -17.80 15.31
N ILE A 128 4.08 -17.25 16.53
CA ILE A 128 3.38 -17.79 17.71
C ILE A 128 2.41 -16.71 18.22
N LYS A 129 1.10 -16.96 18.08
CA LYS A 129 0.05 -15.98 18.40
C LYS A 129 -0.76 -16.41 19.62
N LEU A 130 -1.20 -15.44 20.41
CA LEU A 130 -1.99 -15.62 21.63
C LEU A 130 -3.41 -15.12 21.38
N PRO A 131 -4.40 -16.02 21.26
CA PRO A 131 -5.82 -15.63 21.28
C PRO A 131 -6.19 -14.94 22.60
N ALA A 132 -6.99 -13.88 22.52
CA ALA A 132 -7.39 -13.11 23.70
C ALA A 132 -8.21 -13.94 24.72
N ASP A 133 -8.91 -14.97 24.23
CA ASP A 133 -9.75 -15.88 25.02
C ASP A 133 -8.98 -16.83 25.96
N GLY A 134 -7.65 -16.85 25.89
CA GLY A 134 -6.84 -17.74 26.70
C GLY A 134 -6.97 -19.22 26.33
N SER A 135 -7.44 -19.54 25.11
CA SER A 135 -7.69 -20.93 24.67
C SER A 135 -6.43 -21.77 24.44
N GLY A 136 -5.28 -21.14 24.22
CA GLY A 136 -4.02 -21.82 23.90
C GLY A 136 -3.11 -20.96 23.01
N LEU A 137 -2.36 -21.59 22.12
CA LEU A 137 -1.50 -20.93 21.14
C LEU A 137 -1.90 -21.25 19.70
N VAL A 138 -1.60 -20.33 18.80
CA VAL A 138 -1.76 -20.49 17.35
C VAL A 138 -0.40 -20.38 16.69
N LEU A 139 0.00 -21.40 15.94
CA LEU A 139 1.23 -21.35 15.15
C LEU A 139 0.90 -20.99 13.71
N GLY A 140 1.49 -19.90 13.23
CA GLY A 140 1.55 -19.60 11.81
C GLY A 140 2.69 -20.40 11.19
N THR A 141 2.38 -21.20 10.16
CA THR A 141 3.36 -22.11 9.55
C THR A 141 3.37 -22.00 8.03
N THR A 142 4.54 -22.22 7.41
CA THR A 142 4.67 -22.27 5.94
C THR A 142 4.33 -23.64 5.36
N ALA A 143 4.31 -24.67 6.20
CA ALA A 143 3.91 -26.04 5.88
C ALA A 143 3.12 -26.66 7.05
N PRO A 144 2.35 -27.75 6.83
CA PRO A 144 1.65 -28.42 7.92
C PRO A 144 2.60 -28.91 9.01
N VAL A 145 2.38 -28.47 10.26
CA VAL A 145 3.08 -28.94 11.47
C VAL A 145 2.11 -29.75 12.34
N ALA A 146 2.61 -30.82 12.97
CA ALA A 146 1.82 -31.64 13.87
C ALA A 146 1.50 -30.90 15.17
N ALA A 147 0.27 -30.38 15.28
CA ALA A 147 -0.19 -29.60 16.44
C ALA A 147 -0.05 -30.34 17.79
N SER A 148 -0.17 -31.67 17.80
CA SER A 148 -0.02 -32.50 19.00
C SER A 148 1.40 -32.50 19.58
N ALA A 149 2.42 -32.50 18.71
CA ALA A 149 3.82 -32.42 19.13
C ALA A 149 4.12 -31.05 19.74
N ALA A 150 3.68 -29.97 19.06
CA ALA A 150 3.81 -28.62 19.58
C ALA A 150 3.05 -28.42 20.91
N ALA A 151 1.83 -28.95 21.03
CA ALA A 151 1.07 -28.87 22.28
C ALA A 151 1.79 -29.56 23.46
N SER A 152 2.46 -30.69 23.19
CA SER A 152 3.24 -31.41 24.20
C SER A 152 4.44 -30.59 24.71
N VAL A 153 5.09 -29.83 23.83
CA VAL A 153 6.19 -28.91 24.19
C VAL A 153 5.68 -27.67 24.93
N ALA A 154 4.59 -27.07 24.44
CA ALA A 154 4.02 -25.85 24.98
C ALA A 154 3.42 -26.04 26.38
N GLY A 155 2.81 -27.21 26.62
CA GLY A 155 2.05 -27.51 27.84
C GLY A 155 0.65 -26.87 27.87
N VAL A 156 0.18 -26.36 26.72
CA VAL A 156 -1.15 -25.78 26.51
C VAL A 156 -1.68 -26.25 25.14
N PRO A 157 -2.99 -26.15 24.86
CA PRO A 157 -3.53 -26.45 23.54
C PRO A 157 -2.83 -25.62 22.45
N VAL A 158 -2.51 -26.25 21.33
CA VAL A 158 -1.92 -25.60 20.15
C VAL A 158 -2.77 -25.93 18.94
N ARG A 159 -3.08 -24.91 18.13
CA ARG A 159 -3.60 -25.06 16.77
C ARG A 159 -2.61 -24.52 15.76
N THR A 160 -2.56 -25.10 14.58
CA THR A 160 -1.71 -24.64 13.47
C THR A 160 -2.57 -24.02 12.39
N VAL A 161 -2.07 -22.96 11.76
CA VAL A 161 -2.65 -22.31 10.59
C VAL A 161 -1.56 -22.23 9.54
N VAL A 162 -1.80 -22.79 8.36
CA VAL A 162 -0.91 -22.59 7.22
C VAL A 162 -1.23 -21.23 6.63
N GLU A 163 -0.27 -20.32 6.74
CA GLU A 163 -0.40 -18.92 6.31
C GLU A 163 0.97 -18.38 5.89
N GLU A 164 0.98 -17.38 5.01
CA GLU A 164 2.22 -16.70 4.63
C GLU A 164 2.73 -15.83 5.80
N PRO A 165 4.06 -15.76 6.03
CA PRO A 165 4.64 -14.84 7.00
C PRO A 165 4.31 -13.38 6.65
N LEU A 166 4.03 -12.57 7.67
CA LEU A 166 3.93 -11.12 7.48
C LEU A 166 5.32 -10.59 7.09
N ALA A 167 5.42 -10.02 5.89
CA ALA A 167 6.65 -9.41 5.40
C ALA A 167 6.59 -7.88 5.54
N PRO A 168 7.66 -7.23 6.00
CA PRO A 168 7.80 -5.79 5.84
C PRO A 168 7.80 -5.46 4.34
N VAL A 169 6.81 -4.69 3.88
CA VAL A 169 6.93 -3.98 2.61
C VAL A 169 7.88 -2.82 2.79
N SER A 170 8.63 -2.46 1.76
CA SER A 170 9.45 -1.24 1.75
C SER A 170 9.81 -0.88 0.32
N ARG A 171 10.47 0.26 0.14
CA ARG A 171 11.10 0.59 -1.14
C ARG A 171 12.06 -0.52 -1.66
N GLN A 172 12.62 -1.36 -0.76
CA GLN A 172 13.54 -2.46 -1.10
C GLN A 172 12.88 -3.83 -1.22
N ASN A 173 11.62 -3.91 -0.84
CA ASN A 173 10.80 -5.11 -0.90
C ASN A 173 9.39 -4.61 -1.20
N ASP A 174 9.23 -3.98 -2.38
CA ASP A 174 7.93 -3.50 -2.79
C ASP A 174 7.06 -4.72 -3.13
N ALA A 175 5.76 -4.53 -3.13
CA ALA A 175 4.81 -5.59 -3.45
C ALA A 175 3.71 -5.03 -4.36
N PRO A 176 3.10 -5.88 -5.21
CA PRO A 176 1.99 -5.47 -6.05
C PRO A 176 0.80 -5.02 -5.19
N PRO A 177 0.10 -3.90 -5.51
CA PRO A 177 0.33 -3.04 -6.66
C PRO A 177 1.65 -2.26 -6.59
N TRP A 178 2.45 -2.36 -7.64
CA TRP A 178 3.79 -1.79 -7.71
C TRP A 178 3.74 -0.26 -7.74
N LYS A 179 4.71 0.37 -7.06
CA LYS A 179 4.75 1.81 -6.83
C LYS A 179 5.97 2.44 -7.50
N GLY A 180 5.91 3.75 -7.68
CA GLY A 180 7.07 4.55 -8.06
C GLY A 180 8.07 4.71 -6.93
N GLY A 181 9.35 4.86 -7.25
CA GLY A 181 10.43 5.09 -6.29
C GLY A 181 10.98 3.83 -5.62
N ALA A 182 10.50 2.63 -5.95
CA ALA A 182 10.97 1.34 -5.45
C ALA A 182 12.28 0.92 -6.14
N THR A 183 13.11 0.12 -5.48
CA THR A 183 14.24 -0.54 -6.16
C THR A 183 13.71 -1.59 -7.11
N ILE A 184 14.25 -1.60 -8.31
CA ILE A 184 14.03 -2.64 -9.30
C ILE A 184 15.38 -3.20 -9.76
N VAL A 185 15.41 -4.50 -10.01
CA VAL A 185 16.60 -5.22 -10.49
C VAL A 185 16.33 -5.71 -11.90
N LEU A 186 17.20 -5.32 -12.84
CA LEU A 186 17.11 -5.66 -14.26
C LEU A 186 18.42 -6.31 -14.68
N GLY A 187 18.46 -7.65 -14.65
CA GLY A 187 19.70 -8.39 -14.84
C GLY A 187 20.70 -8.07 -13.73
N ASN A 188 21.84 -7.47 -14.07
CA ASN A 188 22.89 -7.12 -13.11
C ASN A 188 22.83 -5.65 -12.64
N ALA A 189 21.82 -4.88 -13.07
CA ALA A 189 21.65 -3.49 -12.70
C ALA A 189 20.54 -3.32 -11.66
N ALA A 190 20.79 -2.48 -10.65
CA ALA A 190 19.76 -1.99 -9.74
C ALA A 190 19.43 -0.54 -10.10
N CYS A 191 18.15 -0.29 -10.34
CA CYS A 191 17.59 1.01 -10.68
C CYS A 191 16.39 1.32 -9.77
N THR A 192 15.75 2.45 -10.03
CA THR A 192 14.52 2.83 -9.36
C THR A 192 13.33 2.76 -10.34
N SER A 193 12.16 2.31 -9.87
CA SER A 193 10.91 2.44 -10.61
C SER A 193 10.48 3.92 -10.67
N GLY A 194 9.95 4.34 -11.82
CA GLY A 194 9.45 5.69 -12.06
C GLY A 194 8.02 5.85 -11.58
N PHE A 195 7.05 5.76 -12.48
CA PHE A 195 5.63 5.87 -12.16
C PHE A 195 4.84 4.68 -12.68
N ALA A 196 3.77 4.34 -11.96
CA ALA A 196 2.69 3.56 -12.53
C ALA A 196 2.00 4.36 -13.64
N VAL A 197 1.90 3.78 -14.84
CA VAL A 197 1.28 4.42 -16.00
C VAL A 197 0.37 3.45 -16.74
N ARG A 198 -0.51 4.01 -17.57
CA ARG A 198 -1.34 3.25 -18.51
C ARG A 198 -1.23 3.83 -19.90
N ASN A 199 -1.45 3.02 -20.93
CA ASN A 199 -1.61 3.50 -22.29
C ASN A 199 -3.10 3.60 -22.70
N GLY A 200 -3.37 4.07 -23.92
CA GLY A 200 -4.74 4.16 -24.47
C GLY A 200 -5.50 2.83 -24.54
N ALA A 201 -4.81 1.69 -24.56
CA ALA A 201 -5.41 0.35 -24.48
C ALA A 201 -5.62 -0.13 -23.03
N ASN A 202 -5.40 0.75 -22.04
CA ASN A 202 -5.49 0.48 -20.61
C ASN A 202 -4.52 -0.60 -20.11
N GLN A 203 -3.45 -0.89 -20.88
CA GLN A 203 -2.35 -1.74 -20.43
C GLN A 203 -1.56 -0.98 -19.36
N ARG A 204 -1.02 -1.72 -18.39
CA ARG A 204 -0.36 -1.17 -17.20
C ARG A 204 1.14 -1.38 -17.29
N PHE A 205 1.87 -0.36 -16.87
CA PHE A 205 3.33 -0.37 -16.89
C PHE A 205 3.88 0.34 -15.66
N LEU A 206 5.12 0.02 -15.30
CA LEU A 206 5.99 0.91 -14.56
C LEU A 206 6.95 1.60 -15.53
N LEU A 207 7.12 2.91 -15.41
CA LEU A 207 8.23 3.61 -16.05
C LEU A 207 9.55 3.28 -15.34
N THR A 208 10.65 3.37 -16.07
CA THR A 208 12.02 3.49 -15.56
C THR A 208 12.91 4.09 -16.64
N ALA A 209 14.21 4.22 -16.39
CA ALA A 209 15.16 4.72 -17.38
C ALA A 209 15.54 3.63 -18.39
N GLY A 210 15.73 4.05 -19.64
CA GLY A 210 16.10 3.18 -20.76
C GLY A 210 17.44 2.47 -20.57
N HIS A 211 18.41 3.14 -19.96
CA HIS A 211 19.75 2.60 -19.72
C HIS A 211 19.79 1.55 -18.60
N CYS A 212 18.72 1.39 -17.82
CA CYS A 212 18.65 0.39 -16.75
C CYS A 212 18.64 -1.05 -17.29
N GLY A 213 18.23 -1.26 -18.54
CA GLY A 213 18.19 -2.60 -19.12
C GLY A 213 17.89 -2.61 -20.61
N ASN A 214 17.71 -3.82 -21.13
CA ASN A 214 17.27 -4.05 -22.49
C ASN A 214 15.90 -4.76 -22.48
N PRO A 215 15.07 -4.55 -23.51
CA PRO A 215 13.82 -5.28 -23.65
C PRO A 215 14.00 -6.80 -23.52
N GLY A 216 13.04 -7.46 -22.85
CA GLY A 216 13.04 -8.90 -22.58
C GLY A 216 13.74 -9.32 -21.28
N VAL A 217 14.56 -8.45 -20.67
CA VAL A 217 15.20 -8.75 -19.37
C VAL A 217 14.16 -8.88 -18.27
N ARG A 218 14.29 -9.91 -17.44
CA ARG A 218 13.45 -10.11 -16.25
C ARG A 218 13.69 -8.98 -15.25
N VAL A 219 12.60 -8.36 -14.78
CA VAL A 219 12.60 -7.33 -13.74
C VAL A 219 12.02 -7.89 -12.46
N THR A 220 12.76 -7.73 -11.37
CA THR A 220 12.32 -8.10 -10.02
C THR A 220 12.47 -6.94 -9.06
N ASP A 221 11.88 -7.06 -7.88
CA ASP A 221 12.37 -6.32 -6.72
C ASP A 221 13.71 -6.95 -6.22
N PRO A 222 14.36 -6.37 -5.20
CA PRO A 222 15.56 -6.95 -4.59
C PRO A 222 15.38 -8.33 -3.94
N THR A 223 14.17 -8.71 -3.54
CA THR A 223 13.91 -10.03 -2.93
C THR A 223 13.68 -11.13 -3.97
N GLY A 224 13.50 -10.76 -5.24
CA GLY A 224 13.34 -11.67 -6.37
C GLY A 224 11.89 -11.84 -6.84
N GLU A 225 10.95 -11.12 -6.23
CA GLU A 225 9.56 -11.05 -6.66
C GLU A 225 9.46 -10.49 -8.08
N PHE A 226 8.69 -11.17 -8.93
CA PHE A 226 8.59 -10.81 -10.34
C PHE A 226 7.67 -9.60 -10.54
N ILE A 227 8.22 -8.53 -11.10
CA ILE A 227 7.45 -7.35 -11.49
C ILE A 227 6.92 -7.51 -12.91
N GLY A 228 7.80 -7.90 -13.84
CA GLY A 228 7.53 -7.98 -15.26
C GLY A 228 8.80 -8.22 -16.07
N ASN A 229 8.69 -8.26 -17.39
CA ASN A 229 9.87 -8.23 -18.27
C ASN A 229 10.01 -6.81 -18.82
N ALA A 230 11.23 -6.30 -18.94
CA ALA A 230 11.52 -5.02 -19.58
C ALA A 230 10.87 -4.97 -20.97
N GLY A 231 10.09 -3.94 -21.24
CA GLY A 231 9.26 -3.80 -22.44
C GLY A 231 9.84 -2.79 -23.43
N ALA A 232 8.96 -1.99 -24.01
CA ALA A 232 9.34 -0.97 -24.99
C ALA A 232 10.31 0.05 -24.37
N LYS A 233 11.32 0.44 -25.15
CA LYS A 233 12.40 1.35 -24.76
C LYS A 233 12.63 2.38 -25.85
N HIS A 234 12.79 3.64 -25.46
CA HIS A 234 13.27 4.72 -26.32
C HIS A 234 14.68 5.08 -25.88
N ALA A 235 15.68 4.66 -26.65
CA ALA A 235 17.08 4.73 -26.23
C ALA A 235 17.62 6.17 -26.18
N ASP A 236 17.17 7.04 -27.09
CA ASP A 236 17.63 8.43 -27.15
C ASP A 236 17.11 9.25 -25.97
N HIS A 237 15.83 9.09 -25.62
CA HIS A 237 15.19 9.80 -24.50
C HIS A 237 15.34 9.07 -23.15
N ASP A 238 16.07 7.94 -23.13
CA ASP A 238 16.33 7.17 -21.93
C ASP A 238 15.07 6.78 -21.12
N ILE A 239 14.01 6.36 -21.79
CA ILE A 239 12.76 5.86 -21.16
C ILE A 239 12.55 4.39 -21.48
N MET A 240 12.07 3.63 -20.50
CA MET A 240 11.59 2.26 -20.70
C MET A 240 10.29 1.97 -19.94
N LEU A 241 9.43 1.18 -20.55
CA LEU A 241 8.24 0.62 -19.92
C LEU A 241 8.53 -0.79 -19.41
N ILE A 242 8.02 -1.12 -18.23
CA ILE A 242 7.96 -2.48 -17.69
C ILE A 242 6.50 -2.90 -17.64
N PRO A 243 6.00 -3.67 -18.63
CA PRO A 243 4.65 -4.24 -18.61
C PRO A 243 4.43 -5.08 -17.35
N THR A 244 3.36 -4.79 -16.62
CA THR A 244 3.00 -5.54 -15.41
C THR A 244 1.49 -5.46 -15.14
N GLY A 245 0.93 -6.49 -14.52
CA GLY A 245 -0.51 -6.60 -14.30
C GLY A 245 -1.04 -5.70 -13.18
N ASN A 246 -0.19 -5.28 -12.23
CA ASN A 246 -0.64 -4.68 -10.99
C ASN A 246 0.21 -3.48 -10.56
N VAL A 247 -0.29 -2.26 -10.82
CA VAL A 247 0.37 -0.99 -10.47
C VAL A 247 -0.62 -0.06 -9.79
N VAL A 248 -0.11 0.87 -8.99
CA VAL A 248 -0.93 1.89 -8.32
C VAL A 248 -0.30 3.28 -8.47
N ASN A 249 -1.14 4.30 -8.52
CA ASN A 249 -0.74 5.71 -8.57
C ASN A 249 -0.20 6.20 -7.21
N ARG A 250 0.84 5.54 -6.72
CA ARG A 250 1.58 5.96 -5.54
C ARG A 250 3.07 5.89 -5.81
N GLN A 251 3.82 6.73 -5.13
CA GLN A 251 5.28 6.68 -5.12
C GLN A 251 5.82 6.77 -3.70
N TYR A 252 6.97 6.20 -3.43
CA TYR A 252 7.69 6.37 -2.18
C TYR A 252 8.22 7.81 -2.06
N VAL A 253 8.09 8.39 -0.87
CA VAL A 253 8.63 9.72 -0.51
C VAL A 253 9.36 9.73 0.84
N GLY A 254 9.62 8.56 1.44
CA GLY A 254 10.42 8.43 2.66
C GLY A 254 11.87 8.01 2.38
N GLY A 255 12.58 7.54 3.40
CA GLY A 255 13.94 7.01 3.25
C GLY A 255 14.04 5.64 2.56
N GLY A 256 15.23 5.04 2.63
CA GLY A 256 15.57 3.77 1.97
C GLY A 256 14.68 2.57 2.35
N ASP A 257 14.33 2.44 3.62
CA ASP A 257 13.49 1.34 4.15
C ASP A 257 12.09 1.83 4.54
N SER A 258 11.71 3.04 4.10
CA SER A 258 10.43 3.65 4.45
C SER A 258 9.28 3.12 3.60
N ASN A 259 8.10 3.03 4.22
CA ASN A 259 6.81 2.81 3.56
C ASN A 259 6.03 4.08 3.26
N THR A 260 6.63 5.24 3.54
CA THR A 260 5.96 6.52 3.33
C THR A 260 5.80 6.73 1.84
N THR A 261 4.56 6.87 1.41
CA THR A 261 4.18 7.04 0.01
C THR A 261 3.20 8.18 -0.14
N GLU A 262 3.22 8.81 -1.30
CA GLU A 262 2.25 9.84 -1.70
C GLU A 262 1.45 9.38 -2.91
N ILE A 263 0.22 9.89 -3.02
CA ILE A 263 -0.62 9.67 -4.20
C ILE A 263 -0.05 10.50 -5.36
N VAL A 264 0.11 9.87 -6.52
CA VAL A 264 0.43 10.56 -7.77
C VAL A 264 -0.88 10.96 -8.43
N ARG A 265 -1.20 12.25 -8.43
CA ARG A 265 -2.50 12.80 -8.85
C ARG A 265 -2.64 12.93 -10.37
N GLY A 266 -1.56 12.69 -11.10
CA GLY A 266 -1.47 12.93 -12.54
C GLY A 266 -0.03 13.29 -12.92
N TRP A 267 0.13 13.73 -14.16
CA TRP A 267 1.38 14.26 -14.67
C TRP A 267 1.21 15.71 -15.14
N GLY A 268 2.31 16.43 -15.27
CA GLY A 268 2.28 17.78 -15.80
C GLY A 268 3.60 18.18 -16.43
N ASP A 269 3.54 19.22 -17.25
CA ASP A 269 4.71 19.77 -17.93
C ASP A 269 5.71 20.37 -16.95
N VAL A 270 6.96 20.41 -17.38
CA VAL A 270 8.07 21.01 -16.64
C VAL A 270 8.37 22.40 -17.19
N TYR A 271 8.75 23.33 -16.32
CA TYR A 271 9.06 24.71 -16.71
C TYR A 271 10.42 25.16 -16.18
N VAL A 272 11.17 25.94 -16.96
CA VAL A 272 12.40 26.58 -16.47
C VAL A 272 12.09 27.42 -15.22
N GLY A 273 12.90 27.23 -14.17
CA GLY A 273 12.72 27.88 -12.87
C GLY A 273 11.80 27.13 -11.91
N GLU A 274 11.12 26.06 -12.34
CA GLU A 274 10.34 25.20 -11.46
C GLU A 274 11.24 24.48 -10.44
N TYR A 275 10.73 24.32 -9.21
CA TYR A 275 11.40 23.56 -8.16
C TYR A 275 10.75 22.19 -7.98
N LEU A 276 11.58 21.16 -8.04
CA LEU A 276 11.19 19.76 -8.05
C LEU A 276 11.90 18.98 -6.94
N CYS A 277 11.40 17.76 -6.74
CA CYS A 277 12.05 16.72 -5.94
C CYS A 277 12.29 15.49 -6.80
N GLN A 278 13.27 14.68 -6.41
CA GLN A 278 13.47 13.33 -6.95
C GLN A 278 13.49 12.28 -5.83
N SER A 279 12.90 11.10 -6.08
CA SER A 279 12.78 9.98 -5.12
C SER A 279 13.44 8.68 -5.61
N GLY A 280 14.70 8.79 -6.02
CA GLY A 280 15.59 7.67 -6.33
C GLY A 280 16.01 6.90 -5.09
N VAL A 281 16.23 5.59 -5.24
CA VAL A 281 16.46 4.70 -4.10
C VAL A 281 17.76 4.99 -3.35
N THR A 282 18.85 5.30 -4.06
CA THR A 282 20.15 5.53 -3.44
C THR A 282 20.14 6.85 -2.68
N SER A 283 19.60 7.92 -3.28
CA SER A 283 19.46 9.19 -2.57
C SER A 283 18.51 9.12 -1.36
N ALA A 284 17.41 8.37 -1.46
CA ALA A 284 16.50 8.16 -0.34
C ALA A 284 17.15 7.39 0.81
N ARG A 285 18.03 6.41 0.52
CA ARG A 285 18.84 5.72 1.54
C ARG A 285 19.82 6.68 2.21
N GLU A 286 20.58 7.43 1.42
CA GLU A 286 21.67 8.28 1.93
C GLU A 286 21.18 9.50 2.71
N THR A 287 20.07 10.11 2.28
CA THR A 287 19.57 11.37 2.89
C THR A 287 18.36 11.15 3.80
N GLY A 288 17.83 9.93 3.85
CA GLY A 288 16.61 9.59 4.57
C GLY A 288 15.32 10.13 3.95
N ASN A 289 15.40 10.88 2.84
CA ASN A 289 14.27 11.55 2.18
C ASN A 289 14.52 11.73 0.66
N PRO A 290 13.52 12.16 -0.11
CA PRO A 290 13.71 12.65 -1.47
C PRO A 290 14.68 13.84 -1.52
N VAL A 291 15.46 13.94 -2.60
CA VAL A 291 16.27 15.13 -2.85
C VAL A 291 15.40 16.19 -3.49
N CYS A 292 15.04 17.20 -2.70
CA CYS A 292 14.23 18.34 -3.10
C CYS A 292 15.07 19.59 -3.40
N ASN A 293 14.40 20.69 -3.73
CA ASN A 293 15.01 21.97 -4.09
C ASN A 293 15.85 21.89 -5.38
N ILE A 294 15.40 21.06 -6.33
CA ILE A 294 15.99 20.96 -7.67
C ILE A 294 15.33 21.99 -8.57
N LYS A 295 16.06 23.03 -8.96
CA LYS A 295 15.57 24.04 -9.90
C LYS A 295 15.82 23.62 -11.33
N VAL A 296 14.79 23.62 -12.16
CA VAL A 296 14.92 23.38 -13.61
C VAL A 296 15.63 24.54 -14.27
N LEU A 297 16.63 24.25 -15.11
CA LEU A 297 17.48 25.24 -15.76
C LEU A 297 17.29 25.27 -17.26
N PHE A 298 17.39 24.11 -17.92
CA PHE A 298 17.48 24.03 -19.37
C PHE A 298 16.70 22.83 -19.93
N PHE A 299 16.31 22.97 -21.19
CA PHE A 299 15.81 21.90 -22.05
C PHE A 299 16.81 21.72 -23.17
N TYR A 300 17.23 20.48 -23.39
CA TYR A 300 18.18 20.17 -24.46
C TYR A 300 17.41 20.12 -25.78
N ALA A 301 18.04 20.64 -26.83
CA ALA A 301 17.49 20.61 -28.19
C ALA A 301 18.24 19.60 -29.08
N ASP A 302 18.90 18.62 -28.46
CA ASP A 302 19.56 17.51 -29.14
C ASP A 302 18.65 16.27 -29.17
N ARG A 303 19.19 15.13 -29.64
CA ARG A 303 18.44 13.88 -29.77
C ARG A 303 17.85 13.38 -28.45
N GLU A 304 18.41 13.78 -27.30
CA GLU A 304 18.04 13.23 -26.01
C GLU A 304 16.86 13.98 -25.39
N ASP A 305 16.60 15.23 -25.80
CA ASP A 305 15.47 16.05 -25.32
C ASP A 305 15.41 16.13 -23.79
N LEU A 306 16.58 16.11 -23.14
CA LEU A 306 16.70 16.06 -21.68
C LEU A 306 16.33 17.39 -21.02
N VAL A 307 15.80 17.29 -19.80
CA VAL A 307 15.69 18.43 -18.89
C VAL A 307 16.86 18.42 -17.92
N GLU A 308 17.55 19.55 -17.80
CA GLU A 308 18.61 19.76 -16.81
C GLU A 308 18.10 20.61 -15.64
N GLY A 309 18.40 20.16 -14.43
CA GLY A 309 18.17 20.92 -13.20
C GLY A 309 19.39 20.96 -12.28
N GLU A 310 19.31 21.80 -11.25
CA GLU A 310 20.33 21.94 -10.21
C GLU A 310 19.72 21.88 -8.83
N GLN A 311 20.32 21.08 -7.95
CA GLN A 311 19.98 21.05 -6.54
C GLN A 311 20.60 22.28 -5.84
N MET A 312 19.75 23.18 -5.34
CA MET A 312 20.15 24.52 -4.91
C MET A 312 20.82 24.60 -3.52
N ASN A 313 20.76 23.54 -2.71
CA ASN A 313 21.44 23.46 -1.41
C ASN A 313 22.90 22.98 -1.50
N GLY A 314 23.46 22.79 -2.71
CA GLY A 314 24.85 22.33 -2.92
C GLY A 314 25.11 20.84 -2.69
N GLN A 315 24.11 20.06 -2.26
CA GLN A 315 24.17 18.59 -2.19
C GLN A 315 24.05 17.94 -3.57
N GLN A 316 24.51 16.70 -3.68
CA GLN A 316 24.38 15.89 -4.88
C GLN A 316 22.90 15.67 -5.25
N ALA A 317 22.53 15.91 -6.52
CA ALA A 317 21.13 15.90 -6.95
C ALA A 317 20.54 14.49 -7.13
N ALA A 318 21.37 13.54 -7.55
CA ALA A 318 21.04 12.12 -7.67
C ALA A 318 22.31 11.25 -7.54
N ARG A 319 22.18 9.95 -7.38
CA ARG A 319 23.28 9.01 -7.15
C ARG A 319 23.11 7.79 -8.07
N PRO A 320 24.19 7.02 -8.36
CA PRO A 320 24.07 5.75 -9.05
C PRO A 320 23.00 4.86 -8.39
N GLY A 321 22.06 4.33 -9.18
CA GLY A 321 20.89 3.59 -8.71
C GLY A 321 19.59 4.41 -8.65
N ASP A 322 19.66 5.75 -8.62
CA ASP A 322 18.48 6.61 -8.71
C ASP A 322 17.86 6.62 -10.12
N SER A 323 18.57 6.10 -11.11
CA SER A 323 18.14 5.98 -12.50
C SER A 323 16.72 5.40 -12.61
N GLY A 324 15.88 6.08 -13.39
CA GLY A 324 14.47 5.75 -13.58
C GLY A 324 13.56 6.24 -12.45
N GLY A 325 14.12 6.72 -11.34
CA GLY A 325 13.36 7.17 -10.18
C GLY A 325 12.49 8.41 -10.47
N PRO A 326 11.42 8.63 -9.69
CA PRO A 326 10.48 9.71 -9.94
C PRO A 326 11.11 11.08 -9.73
N VAL A 327 10.91 11.99 -10.68
CA VAL A 327 11.02 13.44 -10.52
C VAL A 327 9.61 14.01 -10.48
N TYR A 328 9.31 14.82 -9.48
CA TYR A 328 7.94 15.25 -9.18
C TYR A 328 7.86 16.65 -8.56
N GLY A 329 6.69 17.26 -8.71
CA GLY A 329 6.29 18.50 -8.04
C GLY A 329 5.09 18.30 -7.11
N PRO A 330 4.71 19.31 -6.31
CA PRO A 330 3.54 19.23 -5.45
C PRO A 330 2.23 19.27 -6.24
N ALA A 331 1.20 18.57 -5.76
CA ALA A 331 -0.17 18.72 -6.25
C ALA A 331 -0.99 19.67 -5.34
N ALA A 332 -1.80 20.54 -5.94
CA ALA A 332 -2.61 21.53 -5.18
C ALA A 332 -3.58 20.90 -4.17
N GLY A 333 -4.05 19.67 -4.42
CA GLY A 333 -4.94 18.91 -3.53
C GLY A 333 -4.23 17.89 -2.63
N GLY A 334 -2.92 18.07 -2.39
CA GLY A 334 -2.07 17.09 -1.71
C GLY A 334 -1.69 15.91 -2.60
N GLY A 335 -0.59 15.25 -2.25
CA GLY A 335 0.11 14.30 -3.12
C GLY A 335 1.06 15.00 -4.09
N VAL A 336 1.38 14.33 -5.19
CA VAL A 336 2.43 14.76 -6.13
C VAL A 336 1.94 14.74 -7.58
N ILE A 337 2.62 15.53 -8.42
CA ILE A 337 2.48 15.52 -9.88
C ILE A 337 3.75 14.94 -10.47
N ALA A 338 3.62 13.93 -11.32
CA ALA A 338 4.73 13.35 -12.05
C ALA A 338 5.30 14.35 -13.06
N LYS A 339 6.63 14.53 -13.03
CA LYS A 339 7.36 15.49 -13.86
C LYS A 339 8.39 14.82 -14.76
N GLY A 340 8.92 13.66 -14.37
CA GLY A 340 9.87 12.92 -15.19
C GLY A 340 10.58 11.78 -14.46
N THR A 341 11.55 11.16 -15.10
CA THR A 341 12.39 10.10 -14.50
C THR A 341 13.87 10.42 -14.57
N VAL A 342 14.61 10.15 -13.50
CA VAL A 342 16.05 10.44 -13.40
C VAL A 342 16.85 9.68 -14.47
N THR A 343 17.72 10.39 -15.19
CA THR A 343 18.56 9.80 -16.26
C THR A 343 20.04 9.86 -15.90
N ARG A 344 20.55 11.00 -15.44
CA ARG A 344 21.98 11.18 -15.14
C ARG A 344 22.23 12.26 -14.09
N VAL A 345 23.46 12.30 -13.58
CA VAL A 345 23.87 13.27 -12.56
C VAL A 345 25.33 13.68 -12.73
N ALA A 346 25.63 14.94 -12.39
CA ALA A 346 26.97 15.46 -12.20
C ALA A 346 27.01 16.41 -10.99
N GLY A 347 27.37 15.90 -9.81
CA GLY A 347 27.33 16.68 -8.57
C GLY A 347 25.91 17.19 -8.26
N ALA A 348 25.75 18.52 -8.16
CA ALA A 348 24.45 19.16 -7.96
C ALA A 348 23.60 19.26 -9.24
N ARG A 349 24.14 18.95 -10.43
CA ARG A 349 23.37 18.88 -11.68
C ARG A 349 22.68 17.54 -11.84
N ILE A 350 21.44 17.56 -12.32
CA ILE A 350 20.65 16.38 -12.67
C ILE A 350 20.10 16.53 -14.08
N GLY A 351 20.20 15.46 -14.87
CA GLY A 351 19.47 15.29 -16.12
C GLY A 351 18.35 14.28 -15.92
N PHE A 352 17.14 14.61 -16.36
CA PHE A 352 15.99 13.73 -16.29
C PHE A 352 15.15 13.86 -17.55
N GLN A 353 14.45 12.79 -17.92
CA GLN A 353 13.49 12.84 -19.00
C GLN A 353 12.13 13.28 -18.46
N ASP A 354 11.53 14.29 -19.05
CA ASP A 354 10.23 14.79 -18.60
C ASP A 354 9.07 13.85 -18.97
N PHE A 355 7.97 13.95 -18.22
CA PHE A 355 6.83 13.05 -18.42
C PHE A 355 6.16 13.28 -19.78
N ARG A 356 6.16 14.52 -20.30
CA ARG A 356 5.61 14.83 -21.63
C ARG A 356 6.30 14.00 -22.71
N THR A 357 7.60 13.76 -22.61
CA THR A 357 8.31 12.89 -23.54
C THR A 357 7.83 11.44 -23.43
N ALA A 358 7.60 10.92 -22.23
CA ALA A 358 7.02 9.58 -22.04
C ALA A 358 5.63 9.45 -22.69
N ASP A 359 4.77 10.46 -22.49
CA ASP A 359 3.45 10.54 -23.12
C ASP A 359 3.56 10.60 -24.65
N ARG A 360 4.44 11.43 -25.19
CA ARG A 360 4.70 11.54 -26.63
C ARG A 360 5.18 10.22 -27.24
N ASP A 361 6.15 9.57 -26.61
CA ASP A 361 6.84 8.41 -27.19
C ASP A 361 6.01 7.13 -27.09
N PHE A 362 5.21 6.98 -26.02
CA PHE A 362 4.50 5.73 -25.71
C PHE A 362 2.97 5.88 -25.58
N GLY A 363 2.44 7.10 -25.59
CA GLY A 363 1.03 7.36 -25.31
C GLY A 363 0.61 6.96 -23.90
N VAL A 364 1.52 7.07 -22.93
CA VAL A 364 1.28 6.69 -21.53
C VAL A 364 0.88 7.88 -20.68
N TYR A 365 -0.10 7.66 -19.81
CA TYR A 365 -0.62 8.65 -18.86
C TYR A 365 -0.73 8.05 -17.46
N ILE A 366 -0.85 8.93 -16.46
CA ILE A 366 -1.21 8.54 -15.10
C ILE A 366 -2.74 8.65 -14.97
N PRO A 367 -3.46 7.54 -14.70
CA PRO A 367 -4.91 7.59 -14.53
C PRO A 367 -5.28 8.50 -13.35
N LEU A 368 -6.36 9.28 -13.46
CA LEU A 368 -6.83 10.17 -12.39
C LEU A 368 -7.59 9.41 -11.30
#